data_AF-A0A535UYX8-F1
#
_entry.id   AF-A0A535UYX8-F1
#
_cell.length_a   1.000
_cell.length_b   1.000
_cell.length_c   1.000
_cell.angle_alpha   90.00
_cell.angle_beta   90.00
_cell.angle_gamma   90.00
#
_symmetry.space_group_name_H-M   'P 1'
#
loop_
_entity.id
_entity.type
_entity.pdbx_description
1 polymer ?
#
loop_
_entity_poly.entity_id
_entity_poly.type
_entity_poly.pdbx_seq_one_letter_code
_entity_poly.pdbx_strand_id
1 'polypeptide(L)'
;MNPWARAEPRPPRSTVGFLTDSTLCIGCKACEVACKQWNRLPADGTGWLGISYDNTGHLGGDTWRHVKFLEQFDRAHGEDRWLFVSDVCKHCEDAGCMNVCPTGAIVRTEFGTVLVQDD
;
A
#
# COMPACT_ATOMS: atom_id res chain seq x y z
N MET A 1 -32.75 -0.74 14.82
CA MET A 1 -31.30 -0.44 14.83
C MET A 1 -30.84 -0.41 13.39
N ASN A 2 -30.22 0.69 12.93
CA ASN A 2 -29.69 0.77 11.57
C ASN A 2 -28.38 -0.04 11.52
N PRO A 3 -28.33 -1.18 10.81
CA PRO A 3 -27.12 -2.00 10.72
C PRO A 3 -25.97 -1.33 9.95
N TRP A 4 -26.23 -0.17 9.32
CA TRP A 4 -25.27 0.62 8.56
C TRP A 4 -24.87 1.92 9.28
N ALA A 5 -25.20 2.05 10.57
CA ALA A 5 -24.77 3.20 11.35
C ALA A 5 -23.24 3.15 11.52
N ARG A 6 -22.54 4.17 11.01
CA ARG A 6 -21.08 4.30 11.18
C ARG A 6 -20.76 4.35 12.66
N ALA A 7 -19.77 3.58 13.11
CA ALA A 7 -19.22 3.74 14.45
C ALA A 7 -18.75 5.19 14.65
N GLU A 8 -19.05 5.78 15.81
CA GLU A 8 -18.58 7.12 16.10
C GLU A 8 -17.04 7.14 16.15
N PRO A 9 -16.37 8.03 15.39
CA PRO A 9 -14.92 8.07 15.37
C PRO A 9 -14.37 8.44 16.74
N ARG A 10 -13.24 7.84 17.10
CA ARG A 10 -12.47 8.26 18.29
C ARG A 10 -12.09 9.75 18.18
N PRO A 11 -11.98 10.45 19.33
CA PRO A 11 -11.60 11.86 19.31
C PRO A 11 -10.23 12.04 18.63
N PRO A 12 -10.08 13.06 17.77
CA PRO A 12 -8.89 13.24 16.95
C PRO A 12 -7.63 13.48 17.79
N ARG A 13 -6.51 12.94 17.31
CA ARG A 13 -5.15 13.14 17.80
C ARG A 13 -4.32 13.84 16.71
N SER A 14 -3.04 14.06 16.99
CA SER A 14 -2.10 14.56 15.99
C SER A 14 -2.05 13.63 14.77
N THR A 15 -2.35 14.16 13.59
CA THR A 15 -2.26 13.43 12.32
C THR A 15 -0.83 12.96 12.07
N VAL A 16 -0.69 11.73 11.54
CA VAL A 16 0.60 11.14 11.18
C VAL A 16 0.70 10.90 9.68
N GLY A 17 1.92 10.84 9.16
CA GLY A 17 2.22 10.56 7.75
C GLY A 17 3.43 9.66 7.59
N PHE A 18 3.57 9.05 6.42
CA PHE A 18 4.69 8.19 6.07
C PHE A 18 5.36 8.70 4.79
N LEU A 19 6.67 8.92 4.85
CA LEU A 19 7.48 9.32 3.69
C LEU A 19 8.30 8.14 3.19
N THR A 20 8.10 7.77 1.93
CA THR A 20 9.01 6.89 1.19
C THR A 20 9.85 7.76 0.27
N ASP A 21 11.14 7.88 0.54
CA ASP A 21 12.09 8.52 -0.37
C ASP A 21 12.54 7.52 -1.45
N SER A 22 12.04 7.67 -2.67
CA SER A 22 12.40 6.81 -3.80
C SER A 22 13.83 7.01 -4.28
N THR A 23 14.47 8.14 -3.96
CA THR A 23 15.86 8.42 -4.36
C THR A 23 16.87 7.58 -3.58
N LEU A 24 16.49 7.09 -2.41
CA LEU A 24 17.28 6.21 -1.54
C LEU A 24 16.81 4.75 -1.54
N CYS A 25 15.69 4.47 -2.22
CA CYS A 25 15.16 3.11 -2.30
C CYS A 25 16.12 2.23 -3.13
N ILE A 26 16.46 1.06 -2.60
CA ILE A 26 17.39 0.11 -3.26
C ILE A 26 16.70 -1.16 -3.76
N GLY A 27 15.36 -1.20 -3.79
CA GLY A 27 14.62 -2.34 -4.31
C GLY A 27 14.68 -3.63 -3.45
N CYS A 28 15.13 -3.57 -2.19
CA CYS A 28 15.42 -4.78 -1.39
C CYS A 28 14.20 -5.62 -0.95
N LYS A 29 12.98 -5.15 -1.16
CA LYS A 29 11.71 -5.79 -0.74
C LYS A 29 11.54 -6.08 0.77
N ALA A 30 12.45 -5.63 1.62
CA ALA A 30 12.35 -5.83 3.07
C ALA A 30 11.04 -5.27 3.67
N CYS A 31 10.54 -4.15 3.12
CA CYS A 31 9.29 -3.55 3.55
C CYS A 31 8.04 -4.39 3.20
N GLU A 32 8.07 -5.21 2.14
CA GLU A 32 6.99 -6.16 1.83
C GLU A 32 6.96 -7.29 2.86
N VAL A 33 8.13 -7.88 3.13
CA VAL A 33 8.30 -8.98 4.09
C VAL A 33 7.89 -8.54 5.49
N ALA A 34 8.35 -7.36 5.94
CA ALA A 34 7.99 -6.82 7.24
C ALA A 34 6.47 -6.56 7.36
N CYS A 35 5.84 -6.06 6.29
CA CYS A 35 4.40 -5.84 6.25
C CYS A 35 3.62 -7.15 6.41
N LYS A 36 3.99 -8.20 5.65
CA LYS A 36 3.38 -9.53 5.80
C LYS A 36 3.64 -10.13 7.18
N GLN A 37 4.88 -10.06 7.67
CA GLN A 37 5.25 -10.62 8.98
C GLN A 37 4.46 -10.00 10.12
N TRP A 38 4.40 -8.66 10.17
CA TRP A 38 3.70 -7.94 11.24
C TRP A 38 2.19 -8.21 11.22
N ASN A 39 1.58 -8.17 10.04
CA ASN A 39 0.14 -8.35 9.87
C ASN A 39 -0.28 -9.82 9.72
N ARG A 40 0.66 -10.76 9.78
CA ARG A 40 0.46 -12.21 9.59
C ARG A 40 -0.27 -12.54 8.27
N LEU A 41 0.06 -11.81 7.21
CA LEU A 41 -0.51 -12.05 5.90
C LEU A 41 0.09 -13.33 5.29
N PRO A 42 -0.71 -14.14 4.58
CA PRO A 42 -0.21 -15.28 3.83
C PRO A 42 0.92 -14.91 2.87
N ALA A 43 1.83 -15.86 2.66
CA ALA A 43 2.76 -15.76 1.55
C ALA A 43 2.00 -15.84 0.22
N ASP A 44 2.43 -15.07 -0.76
CA ASP A 44 1.98 -15.25 -2.12
C ASP A 44 2.53 -16.57 -2.67
N GLY A 45 1.94 -17.09 -3.73
CA GLY A 45 2.42 -18.33 -4.37
C GLY A 45 3.88 -18.24 -4.83
N THR A 46 4.51 -19.39 -5.08
CA THR A 46 5.92 -19.49 -5.50
C THR A 46 6.16 -19.29 -7.01
N GLY A 47 5.20 -18.67 -7.69
CA GLY A 47 5.28 -18.41 -9.13
C GLY A 47 6.28 -17.30 -9.44
N TRP A 48 7.19 -17.55 -10.38
CA TRP A 48 8.12 -16.54 -10.88
C TRP A 48 7.58 -15.97 -12.18
N LEU A 49 7.51 -14.63 -12.28
CA LEU A 49 7.07 -13.99 -13.52
C LEU A 49 8.12 -14.11 -14.62
N GLY A 50 9.41 -14.24 -14.25
CA GLY A 50 10.52 -14.45 -15.19
C GLY A 50 10.83 -13.26 -16.10
N ILE A 51 10.17 -12.12 -15.88
CA ILE A 51 10.28 -10.91 -16.72
C ILE A 51 10.92 -9.72 -16.00
N SER A 52 10.96 -9.72 -14.67
CA SER A 52 11.52 -8.65 -13.84
C SER A 52 11.88 -9.18 -12.45
N TYR A 53 12.68 -8.43 -11.70
CA TYR A 53 12.86 -8.63 -10.25
C TYR A 53 11.59 -8.30 -9.47
N ASP A 54 10.64 -7.59 -10.07
CA ASP A 54 9.30 -7.47 -9.55
C ASP A 54 8.50 -8.78 -9.68
N ASN A 55 8.71 -9.70 -8.73
CA ASN A 55 7.92 -10.93 -8.62
C ASN A 55 6.66 -10.81 -7.76
N THR A 56 6.37 -9.63 -7.21
CA THR A 56 5.15 -9.41 -6.42
C THR A 56 3.97 -9.09 -7.35
N GLY A 57 4.25 -8.35 -8.43
CA GLY A 57 3.33 -8.11 -9.53
C GLY A 57 2.24 -7.08 -9.22
N HIS A 58 1.43 -7.30 -8.19
CA HIS A 58 0.34 -6.40 -7.80
C HIS A 58 0.03 -6.42 -6.30
N LEU A 59 -0.60 -5.35 -5.84
CA LEU A 59 -1.25 -5.31 -4.53
C LEU A 59 -2.51 -6.18 -4.52
N GLY A 60 -2.85 -6.75 -3.36
CA GLY A 60 -4.01 -7.62 -3.20
C GLY A 60 -4.43 -7.79 -1.75
N GLY A 61 -5.38 -8.69 -1.50
CA GLY A 61 -5.92 -8.96 -0.15
C GLY A 61 -4.86 -9.39 0.86
N ASP A 62 -3.83 -10.11 0.41
CA ASP A 62 -2.73 -10.58 1.25
C ASP A 62 -1.41 -9.81 1.02
N THR A 63 -1.42 -8.80 0.14
CA THR A 63 -0.22 -8.05 -0.28
C THR A 63 -0.50 -6.56 -0.28
N TRP A 64 -0.27 -5.94 0.88
CA TRP A 64 -0.63 -4.54 1.13
C TRP A 64 0.47 -3.53 0.79
N ARG A 65 1.69 -4.03 0.56
CA ARG A 65 2.86 -3.24 0.15
C ARG A 65 3.61 -3.96 -0.94
N HIS A 66 4.06 -3.21 -1.94
CA HIS A 66 4.71 -3.73 -3.14
C HIS A 66 5.84 -2.78 -3.56
N VAL A 67 7.05 -3.30 -3.76
CA VAL A 67 8.17 -2.59 -4.39
C VAL A 67 8.13 -2.84 -5.89
N LYS A 68 7.76 -1.80 -6.63
CA LYS A 68 7.75 -1.79 -8.09
C LYS A 68 9.15 -1.56 -8.64
N PHE A 69 9.51 -2.33 -9.66
CA PHE A 69 10.73 -2.15 -10.44
C PHE A 69 10.33 -1.47 -11.76
N LEU A 70 10.66 -0.18 -11.90
CA LEU A 70 10.42 0.57 -13.11
C LEU A 70 11.72 0.61 -13.91
N GLU A 71 11.81 -0.33 -14.85
CA GLU A 71 12.97 -0.53 -15.71
C GLU A 71 12.81 0.32 -16.98
N GLN A 72 13.47 1.48 -17.03
CA GLN A 72 13.41 2.41 -18.15
C GLN A 72 14.71 2.34 -18.93
N PHE A 73 14.69 1.61 -20.04
CA PHE A 73 15.84 1.47 -20.94
C PHE A 73 15.54 2.22 -22.24
N ASP A 74 16.05 3.45 -22.35
CA ASP A 74 15.89 4.24 -23.57
C ASP A 74 17.18 4.24 -24.39
N ARG A 75 17.22 3.31 -25.35
CA ARG A 75 18.34 3.16 -26.28
C ARG A 75 18.49 4.34 -27.25
N ALA A 76 17.45 5.13 -27.47
CA ALA A 76 17.50 6.28 -28.38
C ALA A 76 18.17 7.49 -27.72
N HIS A 77 18.05 7.62 -26.40
CA HIS A 77 18.62 8.73 -25.63
C HIS A 77 19.83 8.33 -24.77
N GLY A 78 20.19 7.03 -24.75
CA GLY A 78 21.37 6.53 -24.04
C GLY A 78 21.23 6.56 -22.52
N GLU A 79 19.98 6.57 -22.01
CA GLU A 79 19.70 6.61 -20.58
C GLU A 79 19.01 5.31 -20.14
N ASP A 80 19.68 4.57 -19.26
CA ASP A 80 19.13 3.40 -18.58
C ASP A 80 18.91 3.76 -17.10
N ARG A 81 17.69 3.58 -16.60
CA ARG A 81 17.34 3.91 -15.22
C ARG A 81 16.53 2.79 -14.58
N TRP A 82 16.91 2.46 -13.35
CA TRP A 82 16.12 1.64 -12.45
C TRP A 82 15.55 2.52 -11.37
N LEU A 83 14.22 2.62 -11.34
CA LEU A 83 13.51 3.36 -10.31
C LEU A 83 12.73 2.37 -9.45
N PHE A 84 12.87 2.50 -8.13
CA PHE A 84 12.16 1.66 -7.17
C PHE A 84 11.14 2.49 -6.42
N VAL A 85 9.92 1.98 -6.36
CA VAL A 85 8.82 2.67 -5.67
C VAL A 85 8.17 1.70 -4.70
N SER A 86 8.16 2.04 -3.42
CA SER A 86 7.33 1.31 -2.44
C SER A 86 5.89 1.81 -2.54
N ASP A 87 5.07 1.03 -3.23
CA ASP A 87 3.66 1.25 -3.37
C ASP A 87 2.87 0.63 -2.21
N VAL A 88 1.88 1.37 -1.73
CA VAL A 88 1.10 1.11 -0.51
C VAL A 88 -0.04 2.14 -0.44
N CYS A 89 -1.09 1.86 0.33
CA CYS A 89 -2.12 2.84 0.68
C CYS A 89 -1.50 4.18 1.10
N LYS A 90 -2.02 5.29 0.55
CA LYS A 90 -1.53 6.64 0.84
C LYS A 90 -2.28 7.33 1.98
N HIS A 91 -3.31 6.68 2.53
CA HIS A 91 -4.18 7.21 3.58
C HIS A 91 -4.63 8.65 3.31
N CYS A 92 -5.21 8.89 2.13
CA CYS A 92 -5.56 10.21 1.63
C CYS A 92 -6.40 11.04 2.61
N GLU A 93 -6.19 12.35 2.63
CA GLU A 93 -7.01 13.31 3.38
C GLU A 93 -8.46 13.31 2.90
N ASP A 94 -8.66 13.30 1.59
CA ASP A 94 -9.94 12.98 0.97
C ASP A 94 -9.87 11.56 0.36
N ALA A 95 -10.38 10.59 1.12
CA ALA A 95 -10.27 9.18 0.79
C ALA A 95 -11.47 8.73 -0.04
N GLY A 96 -11.32 8.73 -1.37
CA GLY A 96 -12.36 8.26 -2.29
C GLY A 96 -12.91 6.87 -1.94
N CYS A 97 -12.05 5.93 -1.53
CA CYS A 97 -12.47 4.59 -1.08
C CYS A 97 -13.41 4.64 0.13
N MET A 98 -13.15 5.52 1.10
CA MET A 98 -14.02 5.75 2.26
C MET A 98 -15.36 6.38 1.85
N ASN A 99 -15.31 7.38 0.96
CA ASN A 99 -16.49 8.13 0.54
C ASN A 99 -17.51 7.26 -0.22
N VAL A 100 -17.03 6.28 -1.00
CA VAL A 100 -17.89 5.40 -1.80
C VAL A 100 -18.29 4.10 -1.09
N CYS A 101 -17.76 3.82 0.10
CA CYS A 101 -18.02 2.56 0.80
C CYS A 101 -19.50 2.45 1.23
N PRO A 102 -20.30 1.51 0.68
CA PRO A 102 -21.73 1.45 0.95
C PRO A 102 -22.05 0.89 2.34
N THR A 103 -21.14 0.10 2.93
CA THR A 103 -21.32 -0.53 4.24
C THR A 103 -20.82 0.34 5.39
N GLY A 104 -19.98 1.35 5.09
CA GLY A 104 -19.29 2.13 6.12
C GLY A 104 -18.10 1.42 6.77
N ALA A 105 -17.63 0.30 6.23
CA ALA A 105 -16.50 -0.48 6.75
C ALA A 105 -15.12 0.20 6.58
N ILE A 106 -15.06 1.32 5.87
CA ILE A 106 -13.84 2.11 5.72
C ILE A 106 -14.01 3.39 6.51
N VAL A 107 -13.09 3.66 7.44
CA VAL A 107 -13.19 4.76 8.40
C VAL A 107 -11.89 5.54 8.52
N ARG A 108 -12.00 6.80 8.94
CA ARG A 108 -10.85 7.61 9.34
C ARG A 108 -10.60 7.41 10.84
N THR A 109 -9.37 7.06 11.19
CA THR A 109 -8.94 6.91 12.59
C THR A 109 -8.64 8.27 13.22
N GLU A 110 -8.44 8.27 14.54
CA GLU A 110 -8.01 9.45 15.28
C GLU A 110 -6.63 10.00 14.84
N PHE A 111 -5.83 9.23 14.11
CA PHE A 111 -4.52 9.65 13.60
C PHE A 111 -4.57 10.17 12.15
N GLY A 112 -5.76 10.33 11.59
CA GLY A 112 -5.96 10.74 10.21
C GLY A 112 -5.68 9.62 9.19
N THR A 113 -5.44 8.37 9.63
CA THR A 113 -5.25 7.25 8.71
C THR A 113 -6.59 6.67 8.25
N VAL A 114 -6.62 6.14 7.03
CA VAL A 114 -7.76 5.39 6.48
C VAL A 114 -7.62 3.91 6.84
N LEU A 115 -8.61 3.34 7.50
CA LEU A 115 -8.64 1.95 7.96
C LEU A 115 -9.82 1.20 7.32
N VAL A 116 -9.57 -0.02 6.87
CA VAL A 116 -10.62 -0.99 6.51
C VAL A 116 -10.87 -1.87 7.72
N GLN A 117 -12.13 -1.98 8.13
CA GLN A 117 -12.58 -2.85 9.21
C GLN A 117 -13.05 -4.18 8.61
N ASP A 118 -12.74 -5.28 9.29
CA ASP A 118 -13.07 -6.63 8.82
C ASP A 118 -14.52 -7.05 9.20
N ASP A 119 -15.20 -6.29 10.06
CA ASP A 119 -16.51 -6.58 10.67
C ASP A 119 -17.62 -5.57 10.31
#